data_AF-A0A1I1BYT2-F1
#
_entry.id   AF-A0A1I1BYT2-F1
#
_cell.length_a   1.000
_cell.length_b   1.000
_cell.length_c   1.000
_cell.angle_alpha   90.00
_cell.angle_beta   90.00
_cell.angle_gamma   90.00
#
_symmetry.space_group_name_H-M   'P 1'
#
loop_
_entity.id
_entity.type
_entity.pdbx_description
1 polymer ?
#
loop_
_entity_poly.entity_id
_entity_poly.type
_entity_poly.pdbx_seq_one_letter_code
_entity_poly.pdbx_strand_id
1 'polypeptide(L)'
;MSTVRLTAAQAMVKWLAAQMTEDGERFVDGVWAIFGHGNVAGLGEALQKAGNSLPTWRGQNEQTMANAAIAYAKAKKRRRVQAVTSSIGPGATNMVTAAALAHVNRLPVLLIPGDVFANRRPDPVLQQVEDFDDGTVSANDCFRPVSRYFDRITRPEQLLTALPRALRVMTDPASCGPVTLSFCQDVQAEAYDWPEAFFEPKVWRIRRPAPDARDLDDVVALIRTAKNPVIVAGGGVIYSDAEQQLADFATRHAIPVIETQAGKSALAQNHPMNFGAAGVDGSAAANALARKADLVIGIGTRFQDFTTGSWSLFEAKGRKLVSINVQAYDADKHGAIGLVADAKVAIAALGEKLGTYRAPQPEATLRREWLAAVDRHCAAPAQEGLPSDAQVIGAVQRATDEDAIAMCAAGTMPGALKLLWQPSQGGYHMEYGYSCMGYEIAGAMGLKLARPEREVICFVGDGSYMMANSELATAVMRRVPFTVVLTDNRGYGCINRLQRGTGGEAFNNLYRDCNIEQQPAIDFVAHAGSMGAFAVKARHIADLETQIAAARNRDIPTVIVIDTDPTDGPGFSDAGHWWDVAVPEVGATDKLKQAYADYLTSAAKQNTVN
;
A
#
# COMPACT_ATOMS: atom_id res chain seq x y z
N MET A 1 22.03 -39.83 -8.25
CA MET A 1 21.89 -38.37 -8.33
C MET A 1 23.01 -37.75 -7.54
N SER A 2 23.70 -36.74 -8.05
CA SER A 2 24.70 -36.00 -7.28
C SER A 2 24.00 -35.19 -6.20
N THR A 3 24.58 -35.18 -5.00
CA THR A 3 24.08 -34.42 -3.86
C THR A 3 25.19 -33.54 -3.29
N VAL A 4 24.78 -32.45 -2.65
CA VAL A 4 25.66 -31.56 -1.88
C VAL A 4 25.18 -31.49 -0.44
N ARG A 5 26.12 -31.67 0.50
CA ARG A 5 25.81 -31.64 1.93
C ARG A 5 25.83 -30.22 2.45
N LEU A 6 24.68 -29.72 2.89
CA LEU A 6 24.50 -28.36 3.42
C LEU A 6 23.52 -28.39 4.60
N THR A 7 23.64 -27.43 5.52
CA THR A 7 22.56 -27.21 6.50
C THR A 7 21.29 -26.71 5.81
N ALA A 8 20.13 -26.87 6.44
CA ALA A 8 18.88 -26.38 5.87
C ALA A 8 18.89 -24.85 5.62
N ALA A 9 19.49 -24.08 6.53
CA ALA A 9 19.66 -22.64 6.33
C ALA A 9 20.59 -22.31 5.14
N GLN A 10 21.72 -23.01 5.02
CA GLN A 10 22.63 -22.86 3.87
C GLN A 10 21.94 -23.19 2.55
N ALA A 11 21.14 -24.26 2.52
CA ALA A 11 20.37 -24.65 1.36
C ALA A 11 19.30 -23.60 0.99
N MET A 12 18.54 -23.09 1.97
CA MET A 12 17.56 -22.01 1.73
C MET A 12 18.23 -20.78 1.12
N VAL A 13 19.32 -20.31 1.72
CA VAL A 13 20.04 -19.11 1.25
C VAL A 13 20.60 -19.31 -0.15
N LYS A 14 21.25 -20.46 -0.41
CA LYS A 14 21.77 -20.81 -1.75
C LYS A 14 20.65 -20.91 -2.79
N TRP A 15 19.51 -21.48 -2.42
CA TRP A 15 18.36 -21.61 -3.31
C TRP A 15 17.75 -20.25 -3.64
N LEU A 16 17.53 -19.39 -2.64
CA LEU A 16 16.96 -18.04 -2.84
C LEU A 16 17.85 -17.17 -3.73
N ALA A 17 19.18 -17.29 -3.61
CA ALA A 17 20.15 -16.57 -4.44
C ALA A 17 20.07 -16.94 -5.94
N ALA A 18 19.54 -18.13 -6.27
CA ALA A 18 19.43 -18.65 -7.63
C ALA A 18 18.07 -18.34 -8.31
N GLN A 19 17.15 -17.65 -7.63
CA GLN A 19 15.82 -17.36 -8.18
C GLN A 19 15.84 -16.05 -8.95
N MET A 20 15.48 -16.08 -10.23
CA MET A 20 15.69 -14.99 -11.17
C MET A 20 14.36 -14.45 -11.74
N THR A 21 14.35 -13.18 -12.11
CA THR A 21 13.33 -12.56 -12.97
C THR A 21 13.64 -12.83 -14.44
N GLU A 22 12.71 -12.50 -15.34
CA GLU A 22 12.92 -12.57 -16.78
C GLU A 22 14.01 -11.61 -17.28
N ASP A 23 14.25 -10.53 -16.53
CA ASP A 23 15.27 -9.53 -16.82
C ASP A 23 16.68 -9.91 -16.32
N GLY A 24 16.84 -11.13 -15.78
CA GLY A 24 18.12 -11.63 -15.28
C GLY A 24 18.54 -11.08 -13.92
N GLU A 25 17.64 -10.40 -13.18
CA GLU A 25 17.87 -9.96 -11.81
C GLU A 25 17.43 -11.04 -10.80
N ARG A 26 17.95 -11.01 -9.56
CA ARG A 26 17.41 -11.86 -8.50
C ARG A 26 15.97 -11.47 -8.16
N PHE A 27 15.07 -12.46 -8.11
CA PHE A 27 13.69 -12.27 -7.68
C PHE A 27 13.63 -11.85 -6.20
N VAL A 28 14.38 -12.54 -5.33
CA VAL A 28 14.60 -12.14 -3.93
C VAL A 28 15.87 -11.30 -3.86
N ASP A 29 15.72 -10.00 -3.70
CA ASP A 29 16.80 -9.02 -3.77
C ASP A 29 17.83 -9.18 -2.65
N GLY A 30 17.35 -9.51 -1.45
CA GLY A 30 18.13 -9.76 -0.24
C GLY A 30 17.23 -10.01 0.97
N VAL A 31 17.84 -10.05 2.15
CA VAL A 31 17.18 -10.41 3.42
C VAL A 31 17.35 -9.31 4.46
N TRP A 32 16.26 -8.81 5.01
CA TRP A 32 16.28 -8.01 6.23
C TRP A 32 16.35 -8.94 7.45
N ALA A 33 17.26 -8.68 8.38
CA ALA A 33 17.47 -9.54 9.52
C ALA A 33 17.71 -8.75 10.82
N ILE A 34 16.99 -9.15 11.86
CA ILE A 34 17.40 -8.98 13.26
C ILE A 34 17.68 -10.38 13.79
N PHE A 35 18.88 -10.55 14.32
CA PHE A 35 19.35 -11.84 14.82
C PHE A 35 19.05 -11.98 16.31
N GLY A 36 18.42 -13.10 16.67
CA GLY A 36 18.32 -13.61 18.03
C GLY A 36 18.59 -15.11 18.04
N HIS A 37 18.45 -15.77 19.19
CA HIS A 37 18.77 -17.21 19.27
C HIS A 37 18.01 -18.04 18.24
N GLY A 38 16.77 -17.65 17.90
CA GLY A 38 15.89 -18.33 16.94
C GLY A 38 16.39 -18.41 15.51
N ASN A 39 17.33 -17.58 15.08
CA ASN A 39 17.81 -17.55 13.69
C ASN A 39 19.33 -17.30 13.53
N VAL A 40 20.02 -16.79 14.55
CA VAL A 40 21.43 -16.36 14.43
C VAL A 40 22.38 -17.51 14.09
N ALA A 41 22.20 -18.68 14.71
CA ALA A 41 23.14 -19.79 14.57
C ALA A 41 23.02 -20.50 13.21
N GLY A 42 21.81 -20.57 12.64
CA GLY A 42 21.54 -21.18 11.35
C GLY A 42 21.54 -20.17 10.22
N LEU A 43 20.50 -19.33 10.15
CA LEU A 43 20.37 -18.31 9.09
C LEU A 43 21.48 -17.25 9.16
N GLY A 44 21.90 -16.80 10.34
CA GLY A 44 22.97 -15.81 10.46
C GLY A 44 24.31 -16.30 9.88
N GLU A 45 24.67 -17.56 10.11
CA GLU A 45 25.84 -18.21 9.52
C GLU A 45 25.74 -18.30 7.99
N ALA A 46 24.60 -18.77 7.49
CA ALA A 46 24.37 -18.94 6.06
C ALA A 46 24.38 -17.61 5.29
N LEU A 47 23.73 -16.58 5.86
CA LEU A 47 23.64 -15.25 5.26
C LEU A 47 25.00 -14.52 5.27
N GLN A 48 25.79 -14.66 6.35
CA GLN A 48 27.14 -14.10 6.41
C GLN A 48 28.02 -14.67 5.29
N LYS A 49 27.94 -15.98 5.03
CA LYS A 49 28.68 -16.63 3.95
C LYS A 49 28.20 -16.24 2.55
N ALA A 50 26.91 -15.97 2.38
CA ALA A 50 26.35 -15.61 1.09
C ALA A 50 26.85 -14.25 0.59
N GLY A 51 27.09 -13.30 1.48
CA GLY A 51 27.59 -11.97 1.14
C GLY A 51 26.76 -11.31 0.02
N ASN A 52 27.41 -10.89 -1.06
CA ASN A 52 26.73 -10.23 -2.18
C ASN A 52 25.87 -11.16 -3.06
N SER A 53 25.97 -12.48 -2.90
CA SER A 53 25.10 -13.42 -3.61
C SER A 53 23.66 -13.39 -3.09
N LEU A 54 23.48 -13.07 -1.81
CA LEU A 54 22.20 -12.72 -1.20
C LEU A 54 22.46 -11.72 -0.03
N PRO A 55 22.44 -10.40 -0.30
CA PRO A 55 22.81 -9.40 0.69
C PRO A 55 21.87 -9.40 1.89
N THR A 56 22.42 -9.09 3.05
CA THR A 56 21.68 -8.97 4.31
C THR A 56 21.71 -7.53 4.81
N TRP A 57 20.56 -7.03 5.25
CA TRP A 57 20.41 -5.69 5.81
C TRP A 57 19.79 -5.76 7.20
N ARG A 58 20.07 -4.75 8.02
CA ARG A 58 19.52 -4.62 9.37
C ARG A 58 18.57 -3.44 9.42
N GLY A 59 17.40 -3.62 10.02
CA GLY A 59 16.54 -2.53 10.50
C GLY A 59 16.57 -2.41 12.02
N GLN A 60 15.63 -1.65 12.59
CA GLN A 60 15.51 -1.44 14.03
C GLN A 60 14.32 -2.17 14.66
N ASN A 61 13.33 -2.57 13.85
CA ASN A 61 12.18 -3.36 14.28
C ASN A 61 11.72 -4.29 13.15
N GLU A 62 11.22 -5.48 13.47
CA GLU A 62 10.84 -6.46 12.45
C GLU A 62 9.62 -6.04 11.62
N GLN A 63 8.66 -5.32 12.21
CA GLN A 63 7.53 -4.74 11.47
C GLN A 63 8.04 -3.76 10.41
N THR A 64 8.96 -2.86 10.79
CA THR A 64 9.47 -1.82 9.90
C THR A 64 10.40 -2.38 8.82
N MET A 65 11.21 -3.41 9.13
CA MET A 65 11.93 -4.18 8.10
C MET A 65 10.97 -4.76 7.05
N ALA A 66 9.86 -5.36 7.50
CA ALA A 66 8.83 -5.89 6.61
C ALA A 66 8.10 -4.79 5.83
N ASN A 67 7.80 -3.63 6.44
CA ASN A 67 7.22 -2.49 5.72
C ASN A 67 8.13 -1.97 4.61
N ALA A 68 9.45 -1.90 4.83
CA ALA A 68 10.42 -1.54 3.80
C ALA A 68 10.42 -2.58 2.64
N ALA A 69 10.44 -3.88 2.97
CA ALA A 69 10.36 -4.96 1.99
C ALA A 69 9.07 -4.91 1.15
N ILE A 70 7.94 -4.64 1.78
CA ILE A 70 6.63 -4.52 1.13
C ILE A 70 6.59 -3.30 0.19
N ALA A 71 7.11 -2.15 0.64
CA ALA A 71 7.20 -0.96 -0.19
C ALA A 71 8.08 -1.17 -1.42
N TYR A 72 9.23 -1.82 -1.23
CA TYR A 72 10.13 -2.21 -2.31
C TYR A 72 9.41 -3.10 -3.33
N ALA A 73 8.72 -4.15 -2.88
CA ALA A 73 7.99 -5.08 -3.75
C ALA A 73 6.84 -4.39 -4.51
N LYS A 74 6.10 -3.51 -3.84
CA LYS A 74 5.05 -2.71 -4.45
C LYS A 74 5.59 -1.79 -5.54
N ALA A 75 6.68 -1.08 -5.25
CA ALA A 75 7.34 -0.20 -6.22
C ALA A 75 7.90 -0.99 -7.40
N LYS A 76 8.46 -2.19 -7.18
CA LYS A 76 8.87 -3.13 -8.25
C LYS A 76 7.68 -3.86 -8.92
N LYS A 77 6.44 -3.41 -8.68
CA LYS A 77 5.21 -3.98 -9.27
C LYS A 77 5.13 -5.50 -9.10
N ARG A 78 5.54 -6.00 -7.92
CA ARG A 78 5.55 -7.42 -7.52
C ARG A 78 6.57 -8.30 -8.27
N ARG A 79 7.42 -7.74 -9.13
CA ARG A 79 8.41 -8.50 -9.91
C ARG A 79 9.66 -8.88 -9.15
N ARG A 80 9.96 -8.13 -8.09
CA ARG A 80 11.08 -8.38 -7.18
C ARG A 80 10.60 -8.17 -5.77
N VAL A 81 11.13 -8.95 -4.84
CA VAL A 81 10.74 -8.98 -3.44
C VAL A 81 11.97 -8.94 -2.55
N GLN A 82 11.76 -8.68 -1.27
CA GLN A 82 12.76 -8.87 -0.23
C GLN A 82 12.22 -9.87 0.79
N ALA A 83 13.12 -10.59 1.44
CA ALA A 83 12.78 -11.47 2.55
C ALA A 83 13.05 -10.78 3.89
N VAL A 84 12.40 -11.24 4.95
CA VAL A 84 12.60 -10.77 6.32
C VAL A 84 12.70 -11.95 7.26
N THR A 85 13.75 -12.00 8.07
CA THR A 85 13.92 -13.00 9.12
C THR A 85 14.02 -12.35 10.50
N SER A 86 13.55 -13.07 11.50
CA SER A 86 13.58 -12.69 12.89
C SER A 86 13.86 -13.90 13.79
N SER A 87 14.15 -13.65 15.07
CA SER A 87 14.15 -14.68 16.10
C SER A 87 12.74 -15.27 16.29
N ILE A 88 12.59 -16.19 17.24
CA ILE A 88 11.29 -16.72 17.63
C ILE A 88 10.49 -15.71 18.49
N GLY A 89 9.24 -16.04 18.81
CA GLY A 89 8.44 -15.32 19.81
C GLY A 89 8.21 -13.84 19.43
N PRO A 90 8.66 -12.86 20.24
CA PRO A 90 8.36 -11.44 20.00
C PRO A 90 8.93 -10.91 18.68
N GLY A 91 10.12 -11.39 18.26
CA GLY A 91 10.68 -10.98 16.98
C GLY A 91 9.83 -11.47 15.81
N ALA A 92 9.17 -12.61 15.96
CA ALA A 92 8.22 -13.11 14.97
C ALA A 92 6.91 -12.33 15.02
N THR A 93 6.27 -12.18 16.19
CA THR A 93 4.97 -11.50 16.29
C THR A 93 5.02 -10.03 15.87
N ASN A 94 6.17 -9.36 16.00
CA ASN A 94 6.38 -8.02 15.44
C ASN A 94 6.10 -7.94 13.92
N MET A 95 6.29 -9.01 13.15
CA MET A 95 6.02 -8.99 11.69
C MET A 95 4.55 -9.26 11.33
N VAL A 96 3.68 -9.68 12.27
CA VAL A 96 2.30 -10.10 11.97
C VAL A 96 1.48 -8.93 11.40
N THR A 97 1.64 -7.72 11.94
CA THR A 97 0.97 -6.52 11.41
C THR A 97 1.39 -6.22 9.97
N ALA A 98 2.68 -6.35 9.65
CA ALA A 98 3.18 -6.16 8.29
C ALA A 98 2.73 -7.28 7.33
N ALA A 99 2.62 -8.52 7.82
CA ALA A 99 2.01 -9.61 7.07
C ALA A 99 0.54 -9.30 6.72
N ALA A 100 -0.25 -8.83 7.69
CA ALA A 100 -1.64 -8.42 7.46
C ALA A 100 -1.73 -7.29 6.42
N LEU A 101 -0.86 -6.28 6.52
CA LEU A 101 -0.74 -5.19 5.55
C LEU A 101 -0.48 -5.74 4.14
N ALA A 102 0.52 -6.61 3.98
CA ALA A 102 0.84 -7.20 2.69
C ALA A 102 -0.32 -8.08 2.17
N HIS A 103 -0.99 -8.82 3.04
CA HIS A 103 -2.12 -9.67 2.70
C HIS A 103 -3.29 -8.87 2.13
N VAL A 104 -3.68 -7.82 2.85
CA VAL A 104 -4.75 -6.91 2.45
C VAL A 104 -4.38 -6.20 1.16
N ASN A 105 -3.14 -5.76 0.98
CA ASN A 105 -2.71 -5.11 -0.26
C ASN A 105 -2.39 -6.10 -1.41
N ARG A 106 -2.38 -7.42 -1.15
CA ARG A 106 -1.96 -8.49 -2.07
C ARG A 106 -0.53 -8.30 -2.59
N LEU A 107 0.38 -7.94 -1.69
CA LEU A 107 1.79 -7.67 -1.99
C LEU A 107 2.66 -8.85 -1.56
N PRO A 108 3.64 -9.27 -2.38
CA PRO A 108 4.49 -10.39 -2.02
C PRO A 108 5.61 -9.94 -1.10
N VAL A 109 5.84 -10.72 -0.05
CA VAL A 109 6.96 -10.62 0.88
C VAL A 109 7.22 -12.01 1.45
N LEU A 110 8.49 -12.40 1.61
CA LEU A 110 8.86 -13.67 2.20
C LEU A 110 9.28 -13.47 3.66
N LEU A 111 8.50 -14.00 4.59
CA LEU A 111 8.76 -13.94 6.02
C LEU A 111 9.33 -15.28 6.48
N ILE A 112 10.44 -15.24 7.21
CA ILE A 112 11.19 -16.41 7.68
C ILE A 112 11.46 -16.24 9.19
N PRO A 113 10.40 -16.21 10.03
CA PRO A 113 10.59 -16.17 11.47
C PRO A 113 11.21 -17.50 11.95
N GLY A 114 12.12 -17.43 12.91
CA GLY A 114 12.54 -18.62 13.65
C GLY A 114 11.35 -19.23 14.40
N ASP A 115 11.38 -20.54 14.61
CA ASP A 115 10.36 -21.26 15.40
C ASP A 115 11.03 -22.11 16.49
N VAL A 116 10.20 -22.68 17.37
CA VAL A 116 10.61 -23.60 18.44
C VAL A 116 11.42 -24.79 17.91
N PHE A 117 12.08 -25.52 18.80
CA PHE A 117 12.85 -26.71 18.43
C PHE A 117 11.91 -27.82 17.96
N ALA A 118 12.09 -28.29 16.73
CA ALA A 118 11.29 -29.39 16.18
C ALA A 118 11.46 -30.67 17.00
N ASN A 119 12.67 -30.89 17.55
CA ASN A 119 12.97 -32.05 18.39
C ASN A 119 12.53 -31.91 19.86
N ARG A 120 12.10 -30.72 20.29
CA ARG A 120 11.65 -30.38 21.67
C ARG A 120 12.64 -30.72 22.80
N ARG A 121 13.93 -30.92 22.50
CA ARG A 121 14.94 -31.21 23.54
C ARG A 121 15.07 -30.11 24.60
N PRO A 122 15.05 -28.81 24.23
CA PRO A 122 15.14 -27.74 25.22
C PRO A 122 13.77 -27.23 25.68
N ASP A 123 12.68 -27.98 25.44
CA ASP A 123 11.31 -27.54 25.71
C ASP A 123 11.06 -27.30 27.22
N PRO A 124 10.41 -26.18 27.63
CA PRO A 124 10.11 -25.00 26.79
C PRO A 124 11.37 -24.19 26.49
N VAL A 125 11.56 -23.81 25.22
CA VAL A 125 12.65 -22.89 24.87
C VAL A 125 12.27 -21.46 25.29
N LEU A 126 13.27 -20.65 25.67
CA LEU A 126 13.09 -19.21 25.89
C LEU A 126 12.31 -18.59 24.70
N GLN A 127 11.29 -17.76 24.98
CA GLN A 127 10.38 -17.12 24.00
C GLN A 127 9.34 -18.04 23.33
N GLN A 128 9.19 -19.29 23.76
CA GLN A 128 8.09 -20.15 23.35
C GLN A 128 6.75 -19.73 24.00
N VAL A 129 5.65 -19.91 23.26
CA VAL A 129 4.29 -19.84 23.83
C VAL A 129 4.00 -21.19 24.47
N GLU A 130 3.78 -21.21 25.78
CA GLU A 130 3.38 -22.42 26.51
C GLU A 130 1.86 -22.54 26.50
N ASP A 131 1.34 -23.38 25.60
CA ASP A 131 -0.08 -23.72 25.53
C ASP A 131 -0.35 -25.02 26.29
N PHE A 132 -1.30 -24.98 27.23
CA PHE A 132 -1.62 -26.13 28.11
C PHE A 132 -2.38 -27.25 27.40
N ASP A 133 -3.07 -26.93 26.30
CA ASP A 133 -3.94 -27.86 25.57
C ASP A 133 -3.27 -28.41 24.30
N ASP A 134 -2.39 -27.63 23.65
CA ASP A 134 -1.71 -28.02 22.41
C ASP A 134 -0.23 -27.61 22.36
N GLY A 135 0.67 -28.55 22.68
CA GLY A 135 2.12 -28.34 22.60
C GLY A 135 2.71 -28.18 21.19
N THR A 136 1.88 -28.07 20.14
CA THR A 136 2.31 -27.72 18.77
C THR A 136 2.11 -26.23 18.43
N VAL A 137 1.38 -25.50 19.28
CA VAL A 137 1.14 -24.08 19.12
C VAL A 137 2.44 -23.30 19.34
N SER A 138 2.65 -22.30 18.51
CA SER A 138 3.77 -21.37 18.59
C SER A 138 3.28 -19.94 18.34
N ALA A 139 4.11 -18.96 18.67
CA ALA A 139 3.88 -17.56 18.28
C ALA A 139 3.66 -17.40 16.76
N ASN A 140 4.22 -18.31 15.94
CA ASN A 140 4.16 -18.21 14.49
C ASN A 140 2.80 -18.66 13.92
N ASP A 141 1.93 -19.30 14.71
CA ASP A 141 0.57 -19.62 14.25
C ASP A 141 -0.28 -18.35 14.03
N CYS A 142 0.10 -17.21 14.62
CA CYS A 142 -0.48 -15.89 14.34
C CYS A 142 -0.34 -15.47 12.86
N PHE A 143 0.61 -16.03 12.10
CA PHE A 143 0.77 -15.70 10.67
C PHE A 143 -0.22 -16.43 9.75
N ARG A 144 -0.85 -17.52 10.21
CA ARG A 144 -1.77 -18.31 9.38
C ARG A 144 -2.89 -17.49 8.74
N PRO A 145 -3.65 -16.65 9.47
CA PRO A 145 -4.73 -15.85 8.87
C PRO A 145 -4.24 -14.76 7.92
N VAL A 146 -2.98 -14.32 8.07
CA VAL A 146 -2.42 -13.18 7.36
C VAL A 146 -1.35 -13.58 6.34
N SER A 147 -1.21 -14.86 6.04
CA SER A 147 -0.32 -15.39 4.99
C SER A 147 -1.14 -16.01 3.86
N ARG A 148 -0.74 -15.79 2.60
CA ARG A 148 -1.31 -16.54 1.46
C ARG A 148 -0.82 -17.98 1.43
N TYR A 149 0.37 -18.20 1.98
CA TYR A 149 0.91 -19.52 2.26
C TYR A 149 1.73 -19.47 3.54
N PHE A 150 1.38 -20.35 4.47
CA PHE A 150 2.11 -20.60 5.69
C PHE A 150 2.60 -22.04 5.69
N ASP A 151 3.86 -22.25 6.05
CA ASP A 151 4.41 -23.57 6.31
C ASP A 151 5.34 -23.54 7.53
N ARG A 152 5.45 -24.66 8.23
CA ARG A 152 6.35 -24.84 9.36
C ARG A 152 7.41 -25.88 9.02
N ILE A 153 8.64 -25.42 8.89
CA ILE A 153 9.80 -26.21 8.51
C ILE A 153 10.36 -26.89 9.77
N THR A 154 9.90 -28.11 10.02
CA THR A 154 10.33 -29.00 11.11
C THR A 154 11.34 -30.06 10.69
N ARG A 155 11.65 -30.17 9.39
CA ARG A 155 12.70 -31.04 8.83
C ARG A 155 13.38 -30.41 7.61
N PRO A 156 14.67 -30.67 7.35
CA PRO A 156 15.39 -30.05 6.23
C PRO A 156 14.70 -30.24 4.86
N GLU A 157 14.36 -31.47 4.49
CA GLU A 157 13.84 -31.82 3.16
C GLU A 157 12.49 -31.16 2.82
N GLN A 158 11.77 -30.60 3.80
CA GLN A 158 10.53 -29.85 3.55
C GLN A 158 10.79 -28.61 2.69
N LEU A 159 12.01 -28.05 2.72
CA LEU A 159 12.38 -26.92 1.86
C LEU A 159 12.31 -27.26 0.37
N LEU A 160 12.46 -28.54 -0.03
CA LEU A 160 12.35 -28.98 -1.42
C LEU A 160 10.98 -28.69 -2.03
N THR A 161 9.92 -28.64 -1.21
CA THR A 161 8.54 -28.35 -1.65
C THR A 161 8.07 -26.97 -1.21
N ALA A 162 8.46 -26.52 -0.01
CA ALA A 162 8.03 -25.25 0.55
C ALA A 162 8.56 -24.04 -0.24
N LEU A 163 9.84 -24.04 -0.62
CA LEU A 163 10.45 -22.91 -1.35
C LEU A 163 9.87 -22.72 -2.76
N PRO A 164 9.75 -23.75 -3.62
CA PRO A 164 9.06 -23.60 -4.90
C PRO A 164 7.59 -23.17 -4.76
N ARG A 165 6.89 -23.67 -3.73
CA ARG A 165 5.49 -23.26 -3.48
C ARG A 165 5.38 -21.81 -3.04
N ALA A 166 6.31 -21.34 -2.21
CA ALA A 166 6.40 -19.95 -1.77
C ALA A 166 6.50 -18.99 -2.97
N LEU A 167 7.45 -19.23 -3.87
CA LEU A 167 7.63 -18.35 -5.04
C LEU A 167 6.48 -18.48 -6.04
N ARG A 168 5.88 -19.66 -6.20
CA ARG A 168 4.65 -19.81 -7.00
C ARG A 168 3.52 -18.92 -6.47
N VAL A 169 3.30 -18.89 -5.16
CA VAL A 169 2.28 -18.03 -4.54
C VAL A 169 2.62 -16.56 -4.72
N MET A 170 3.87 -16.14 -4.48
CA MET A 170 4.27 -14.74 -4.63
C MET A 170 4.21 -14.22 -6.08
N THR A 171 4.39 -15.09 -7.07
CA THR A 171 4.43 -14.73 -8.50
C THR A 171 3.10 -14.93 -9.22
N ASP A 172 2.14 -15.61 -8.61
CA ASP A 172 0.83 -15.85 -9.19
C ASP A 172 -0.07 -14.61 -9.00
N PRO A 173 -0.59 -13.99 -10.08
CA PRO A 173 -1.31 -12.72 -9.98
C PRO A 173 -2.60 -12.79 -9.14
N ALA A 174 -3.24 -13.96 -9.05
CA ALA A 174 -4.50 -14.15 -8.32
C ALA A 174 -4.27 -14.44 -6.82
N SER A 175 -3.26 -15.24 -6.48
CA SER A 175 -2.96 -15.67 -5.11
C SER A 175 -1.83 -14.89 -4.44
N CYS A 176 -1.18 -13.97 -5.16
CA CYS A 176 -0.10 -13.12 -4.66
C CYS A 176 -0.39 -12.48 -3.29
N GLY A 177 0.58 -12.59 -2.40
CA GLY A 177 0.59 -11.98 -1.08
C GLY A 177 1.75 -12.50 -0.23
N PRO A 178 1.73 -12.24 1.08
CA PRO A 178 2.79 -12.65 2.00
C PRO A 178 2.87 -14.16 2.11
N VAL A 179 4.10 -14.67 2.15
CA VAL A 179 4.41 -16.07 2.45
C VAL A 179 5.22 -16.14 3.72
N THR A 180 4.86 -17.03 4.63
CA THR A 180 5.56 -17.25 5.88
C THR A 180 6.08 -18.68 5.94
N LEU A 181 7.40 -18.84 6.03
CA LEU A 181 8.07 -20.11 6.27
C LEU A 181 8.66 -20.09 7.68
N SER A 182 7.89 -20.63 8.62
CA SER A 182 8.28 -20.72 10.04
C SER A 182 9.40 -21.74 10.19
N PHE A 183 10.59 -21.34 10.61
CA PHE A 183 11.80 -22.17 10.50
C PHE A 183 12.34 -22.58 11.87
N CYS A 184 12.06 -23.82 12.30
CA CYS A 184 12.51 -24.35 13.58
C CYS A 184 14.03 -24.17 13.77
N GLN A 185 14.43 -23.63 14.92
CA GLN A 185 15.80 -23.18 15.18
C GLN A 185 16.84 -24.31 15.03
N ASP A 186 16.53 -25.51 15.50
CA ASP A 186 17.38 -26.69 15.36
C ASP A 186 17.51 -27.12 13.89
N VAL A 187 16.39 -27.17 13.18
CA VAL A 187 16.31 -27.60 11.78
C VAL A 187 17.16 -26.71 10.87
N GLN A 188 17.24 -25.42 11.15
CA GLN A 188 18.12 -24.50 10.41
C GLN A 188 19.58 -24.98 10.34
N ALA A 189 20.07 -25.62 11.42
CA ALA A 189 21.43 -26.10 11.54
C ALA A 189 21.62 -27.58 11.12
N GLU A 190 20.54 -28.31 10.85
CA GLU A 190 20.62 -29.72 10.45
C GLU A 190 21.15 -29.88 9.02
N ALA A 191 22.15 -30.74 8.85
CA ALA A 191 22.72 -31.07 7.54
C ALA A 191 21.87 -32.12 6.81
N TYR A 192 21.66 -31.89 5.53
CA TYR A 192 20.97 -32.81 4.62
C TYR A 192 21.74 -32.92 3.30
N ASP A 193 21.58 -34.04 2.60
CA ASP A 193 22.19 -34.27 1.29
C ASP A 193 21.21 -33.81 0.20
N TRP A 194 21.40 -32.58 -0.27
CA TRP A 194 20.49 -31.90 -1.19
C TRP A 194 20.79 -32.31 -2.64
N PRO A 195 19.77 -32.58 -3.48
CA PRO A 195 19.99 -32.76 -4.91
C PRO A 195 20.62 -31.51 -5.52
N GLU A 196 21.72 -31.64 -6.27
CA GLU A 196 22.39 -30.47 -6.87
C GLU A 196 21.45 -29.68 -7.81
N ALA A 197 20.59 -30.40 -8.54
CA ALA A 197 19.58 -29.82 -9.43
C ALA A 197 18.60 -28.88 -8.71
N PHE A 198 18.45 -28.98 -7.38
CA PHE A 198 17.60 -28.07 -6.61
C PHE A 198 18.11 -26.62 -6.65
N PHE A 199 19.42 -26.42 -6.84
CA PHE A 199 20.06 -25.11 -6.85
C PHE A 199 20.26 -24.53 -8.25
N GLU A 200 19.73 -25.19 -9.30
CA GLU A 200 19.76 -24.65 -10.65
C GLU A 200 19.00 -23.33 -10.72
N PRO A 201 19.54 -22.30 -11.40
CA PRO A 201 18.84 -21.04 -11.56
C PRO A 201 17.47 -21.21 -12.19
N LYS A 202 16.46 -20.56 -11.62
CA LYS A 202 15.08 -20.62 -12.12
C LYS A 202 14.53 -19.23 -12.38
N VAL A 203 14.04 -19.03 -13.60
CA VAL A 203 13.32 -17.82 -14.00
C VAL A 203 11.85 -17.92 -13.63
N TRP A 204 11.36 -16.93 -12.88
CA TRP A 204 9.96 -16.81 -12.49
C TRP A 204 9.24 -15.79 -13.36
N ARG A 205 8.09 -16.21 -13.92
CA ARG A 205 7.25 -15.39 -14.80
C ARG A 205 5.91 -15.10 -14.15
N ILE A 206 5.47 -13.86 -14.20
CA ILE A 206 4.11 -13.48 -13.81
C ILE A 206 3.20 -13.69 -15.02
N ARG A 207 2.27 -14.64 -14.91
CA ARG A 207 1.35 -14.99 -16.00
C ARG A 207 0.34 -13.88 -16.26
N ARG A 208 -0.15 -13.82 -17.50
CA ARG A 208 -1.20 -12.89 -17.95
C ARG A 208 -2.35 -13.69 -18.57
N PRO A 209 -3.33 -14.15 -17.76
CA PRO A 209 -4.48 -14.89 -18.29
C PRO A 209 -5.29 -14.03 -19.27
N ALA A 210 -5.62 -14.60 -20.43
CA ALA A 210 -6.50 -13.99 -21.41
C ALA A 210 -7.98 -14.13 -20.99
N PRO A 211 -8.86 -13.21 -21.41
CA PRO A 211 -10.29 -13.33 -21.15
C PRO A 211 -10.93 -14.51 -21.91
N ASP A 212 -12.02 -15.07 -21.36
CA ASP A 212 -12.91 -15.94 -22.11
C ASP A 212 -13.55 -15.15 -23.27
N ALA A 213 -13.68 -15.80 -24.43
CA ALA A 213 -14.15 -15.14 -25.64
C ALA A 213 -15.61 -14.67 -25.54
N ARG A 214 -16.47 -15.43 -24.85
CA ARG A 214 -17.88 -15.08 -24.68
C ARG A 214 -18.04 -13.91 -23.72
N ASP A 215 -17.39 -13.97 -22.56
CA ASP A 215 -17.42 -12.89 -21.58
C ASP A 215 -16.89 -11.58 -22.19
N LEU A 216 -15.84 -11.68 -23.02
CA LEU A 216 -15.31 -10.55 -23.76
C LEU A 216 -16.33 -9.95 -24.72
N ASP A 217 -17.06 -10.78 -25.48
CA ASP A 217 -18.11 -10.31 -26.41
C ASP A 217 -19.28 -9.65 -25.68
N ASP A 218 -19.69 -10.20 -24.54
CA ASP A 218 -20.75 -9.63 -23.69
C ASP A 218 -20.34 -8.23 -23.17
N VAL A 219 -19.09 -8.07 -22.71
CA VAL A 219 -18.56 -6.76 -22.29
C VAL A 219 -18.48 -5.76 -23.45
N VAL A 220 -18.04 -6.20 -24.63
CA VAL A 220 -18.00 -5.34 -25.84
C VAL A 220 -19.40 -4.83 -26.20
N ALA A 221 -20.40 -5.71 -26.15
CA ALA A 221 -21.79 -5.33 -26.43
C ALA A 221 -22.30 -4.26 -25.46
N LEU A 222 -22.02 -4.42 -24.17
CA LEU A 222 -22.38 -3.43 -23.15
C LEU A 222 -21.73 -2.08 -23.43
N ILE A 223 -20.41 -2.05 -23.67
CA ILE A 223 -19.68 -0.81 -23.96
C ILE A 223 -20.29 -0.10 -25.17
N ARG A 224 -20.62 -0.81 -26.25
CA ARG A 224 -21.22 -0.22 -27.45
C ARG A 224 -22.57 0.46 -27.21
N THR A 225 -23.35 -0.06 -26.25
CA THR A 225 -24.70 0.46 -25.93
C THR A 225 -24.73 1.51 -24.81
N ALA A 226 -23.63 1.67 -24.07
CA ALA A 226 -23.55 2.60 -22.95
C ALA A 226 -23.60 4.07 -23.42
N LYS A 227 -24.33 4.90 -22.66
CA LYS A 227 -24.46 6.35 -22.92
C LYS A 227 -23.45 7.15 -22.11
N ASN A 228 -23.15 6.70 -20.88
CA ASN A 228 -22.22 7.35 -19.96
C ASN A 228 -21.27 6.29 -19.35
N PRO A 229 -20.44 5.59 -20.16
CA PRO A 229 -19.48 4.65 -19.61
C PRO A 229 -18.38 5.37 -18.81
N VAL A 230 -17.95 4.78 -17.70
CA VAL A 230 -16.79 5.26 -16.92
C VAL A 230 -15.89 4.09 -16.54
N ILE A 231 -14.57 4.28 -16.64
CA ILE A 231 -13.58 3.31 -16.16
C ILE A 231 -13.19 3.64 -14.73
N VAL A 232 -13.23 2.65 -13.84
CA VAL A 232 -12.65 2.71 -12.49
C VAL A 232 -11.31 1.98 -12.49
N ALA A 233 -10.20 2.74 -12.57
CA ALA A 233 -8.86 2.18 -12.62
C ALA A 233 -8.35 1.79 -11.22
N GLY A 234 -8.04 0.50 -11.05
CA GLY A 234 -7.48 -0.09 -9.85
C GLY A 234 -5.97 -0.34 -9.94
N GLY A 235 -5.37 -0.76 -8.82
CA GLY A 235 -3.95 -1.12 -8.77
C GLY A 235 -3.58 -2.28 -9.69
N GLY A 236 -4.54 -3.12 -10.10
CA GLY A 236 -4.31 -4.17 -11.09
C GLY A 236 -3.87 -3.64 -12.46
N VAL A 237 -4.21 -2.40 -12.82
CA VAL A 237 -3.67 -1.73 -14.03
C VAL A 237 -2.16 -1.56 -13.91
N ILE A 238 -1.70 -1.08 -12.75
CA ILE A 238 -0.28 -0.84 -12.46
C ILE A 238 0.49 -2.16 -12.39
N TYR A 239 0.01 -3.14 -11.62
CA TYR A 239 0.69 -4.44 -11.49
C TYR A 239 0.73 -5.22 -12.81
N SER A 240 -0.19 -4.93 -13.72
CA SER A 240 -0.22 -5.49 -15.06
C SER A 240 0.66 -4.72 -16.05
N ASP A 241 1.31 -3.61 -15.71
CA ASP A 241 1.94 -2.71 -16.71
C ASP A 241 0.98 -2.37 -17.87
N ALA A 242 -0.27 -2.06 -17.53
CA ALA A 242 -1.33 -1.77 -18.48
C ALA A 242 -1.57 -0.26 -18.66
N GLU A 243 -0.70 0.59 -18.10
CA GLU A 243 -0.93 2.03 -18.05
C GLU A 243 -1.01 2.67 -19.44
N GLN A 244 -0.10 2.30 -20.36
CA GLN A 244 -0.15 2.79 -21.74
C GLN A 244 -1.39 2.26 -22.48
N GLN A 245 -1.73 0.98 -22.30
CA GLN A 245 -2.92 0.38 -22.91
C GLN A 245 -4.19 1.09 -22.42
N LEU A 246 -4.27 1.43 -21.14
CA LEU A 246 -5.37 2.20 -20.57
C LEU A 246 -5.44 3.61 -21.19
N ALA A 247 -4.32 4.30 -21.30
CA ALA A 247 -4.25 5.65 -21.88
C ALA A 247 -4.76 5.67 -23.34
N ASP A 248 -4.25 4.74 -24.15
CA ASP A 248 -4.63 4.60 -25.55
C ASP A 248 -6.10 4.20 -25.70
N PHE A 249 -6.58 3.26 -24.88
CA PHE A 249 -7.97 2.81 -24.87
C PHE A 249 -8.93 3.93 -24.50
N ALA A 250 -8.67 4.64 -23.39
CA ALA A 250 -9.50 5.74 -22.93
C ALA A 250 -9.58 6.85 -23.98
N THR A 251 -8.46 7.22 -24.58
CA THR A 251 -8.39 8.26 -25.63
C THR A 251 -9.05 7.81 -26.93
N ARG A 252 -8.82 6.57 -27.37
CA ARG A 252 -9.40 6.02 -28.61
C ARG A 252 -10.92 5.90 -28.51
N HIS A 253 -11.45 5.49 -27.37
CA HIS A 253 -12.88 5.26 -27.20
C HIS A 253 -13.62 6.40 -26.50
N ALA A 254 -12.93 7.47 -26.10
CA ALA A 254 -13.48 8.61 -25.37
C ALA A 254 -14.20 8.20 -24.06
N ILE A 255 -13.65 7.24 -23.34
CA ILE A 255 -14.21 6.76 -22.07
C ILE A 255 -13.40 7.39 -20.92
N PRO A 256 -14.02 8.20 -20.05
CA PRO A 256 -13.32 8.83 -18.92
C PRO A 256 -12.84 7.79 -17.91
N VAL A 257 -11.71 8.08 -17.28
CA VAL A 257 -11.09 7.27 -16.24
C VAL A 257 -11.18 8.01 -14.92
N ILE A 258 -11.71 7.31 -13.92
CA ILE A 258 -11.67 7.70 -12.51
C ILE A 258 -10.85 6.67 -11.73
N GLU A 259 -10.20 7.10 -10.66
CA GLU A 259 -9.16 6.30 -10.01
C GLU A 259 -9.56 5.83 -8.61
N THR A 260 -9.16 4.61 -8.27
CA THR A 260 -9.11 4.16 -6.88
C THR A 260 -7.85 4.67 -6.19
N GLN A 261 -7.76 4.53 -4.87
CA GLN A 261 -6.54 4.82 -4.14
C GLN A 261 -5.33 4.01 -4.63
N ALA A 262 -5.53 2.73 -4.97
CA ALA A 262 -4.46 1.86 -5.45
C ALA A 262 -4.14 2.06 -6.94
N GLY A 263 -5.05 2.66 -7.72
CA GLY A 263 -4.90 2.90 -9.15
C GLY A 263 -4.49 4.32 -9.52
N LYS A 264 -4.50 5.26 -8.56
CA LYS A 264 -4.07 6.65 -8.79
C LYS A 264 -2.67 6.68 -9.37
N SER A 265 -2.45 7.55 -10.35
CA SER A 265 -1.23 7.66 -11.16
C SER A 265 -0.99 6.52 -12.17
N ALA A 266 -1.95 5.61 -12.36
CA ALA A 266 -1.92 4.73 -13.54
C ALA A 266 -1.99 5.58 -14.83
N LEU A 267 -2.78 6.66 -14.81
CA LEU A 267 -2.66 7.75 -15.78
C LEU A 267 -2.05 8.97 -15.08
N ALA A 268 -1.20 9.70 -15.80
CA ALA A 268 -0.79 11.01 -15.34
C ALA A 268 -2.02 11.92 -15.17
N GLN A 269 -2.00 12.81 -14.19
CA GLN A 269 -3.14 13.66 -13.88
C GLN A 269 -3.47 14.65 -15.02
N ASN A 270 -2.46 15.03 -15.80
CA ASN A 270 -2.61 15.90 -16.97
C ASN A 270 -3.26 15.19 -18.19
N HIS A 271 -3.41 13.86 -18.16
CA HIS A 271 -4.06 13.12 -19.24
C HIS A 271 -5.52 13.57 -19.41
N PRO A 272 -6.01 13.88 -20.63
CA PRO A 272 -7.35 14.44 -20.83
C PRO A 272 -8.50 13.56 -20.34
N MET A 273 -8.30 12.24 -20.32
CA MET A 273 -9.28 11.27 -19.81
C MET A 273 -9.13 10.96 -18.32
N ASN A 274 -8.16 11.55 -17.60
CA ASN A 274 -8.06 11.37 -16.15
C ASN A 274 -8.91 12.44 -15.43
N PHE A 275 -10.02 12.01 -14.82
CA PHE A 275 -10.96 12.86 -14.08
C PHE A 275 -10.71 12.85 -12.57
N GLY A 276 -9.59 12.27 -12.13
CA GLY A 276 -9.21 12.21 -10.72
C GLY A 276 -9.78 10.99 -10.00
N ALA A 277 -9.55 10.96 -8.69
CA ALA A 277 -9.95 9.83 -7.87
C ALA A 277 -11.45 9.87 -7.52
N ALA A 278 -12.07 8.70 -7.33
CA ALA A 278 -13.48 8.58 -6.99
C ALA A 278 -13.69 8.30 -5.49
N GLY A 279 -14.90 8.59 -5.00
CA GLY A 279 -15.36 8.13 -3.70
C GLY A 279 -15.40 9.17 -2.59
N VAL A 280 -15.30 8.69 -1.35
CA VAL A 280 -15.39 9.45 -0.08
C VAL A 280 -14.44 10.65 -0.06
N ASP A 281 -13.22 10.42 -0.50
CA ASP A 281 -12.11 11.36 -0.66
C ASP A 281 -11.81 11.59 -2.16
N GLY A 282 -12.85 11.52 -2.99
CA GLY A 282 -12.78 11.67 -4.44
C GLY A 282 -12.92 13.11 -4.92
N SER A 283 -12.47 13.35 -6.15
CA SER A 283 -12.66 14.61 -6.85
C SER A 283 -14.14 14.85 -7.19
N ALA A 284 -14.53 16.13 -7.25
CA ALA A 284 -15.86 16.53 -7.72
C ALA A 284 -16.12 16.04 -9.15
N ALA A 285 -15.10 16.07 -10.01
CA ALA A 285 -15.18 15.63 -11.40
C ALA A 285 -15.46 14.13 -11.52
N ALA A 286 -14.69 13.28 -10.83
CA ALA A 286 -14.90 11.83 -10.85
C ALA A 286 -16.26 11.45 -10.26
N ASN A 287 -16.65 12.05 -9.13
CA ASN A 287 -17.91 11.72 -8.46
C ASN A 287 -19.12 12.17 -9.29
N ALA A 288 -19.03 13.30 -10.01
CA ALA A 288 -20.07 13.73 -10.94
C ALA A 288 -20.26 12.77 -12.13
N LEU A 289 -19.18 12.22 -12.66
CA LEU A 289 -19.25 11.18 -13.69
C LEU A 289 -19.83 9.87 -13.13
N ALA A 290 -19.35 9.44 -11.96
CA ALA A 290 -19.78 8.19 -11.33
C ALA A 290 -21.30 8.17 -11.04
N ARG A 291 -21.89 9.28 -10.57
CA ARG A 291 -23.34 9.38 -10.34
C ARG A 291 -24.17 9.18 -11.61
N LYS A 292 -23.68 9.66 -12.77
CA LYS A 292 -24.37 9.60 -14.05
C LYS A 292 -24.10 8.32 -14.86
N ALA A 293 -23.14 7.50 -14.42
CA ALA A 293 -22.65 6.38 -15.20
C ALA A 293 -23.67 5.24 -15.31
N ASP A 294 -24.08 4.91 -16.54
CA ASP A 294 -24.93 3.76 -16.82
C ASP A 294 -24.13 2.46 -17.02
N LEU A 295 -22.83 2.58 -17.30
CA LEU A 295 -21.88 1.47 -17.31
C LEU A 295 -20.63 1.84 -16.51
N VAL A 296 -20.35 1.09 -15.44
CA VAL A 296 -19.14 1.22 -14.63
C VAL A 296 -18.21 0.06 -14.96
N ILE A 297 -17.03 0.37 -15.50
CA ILE A 297 -16.03 -0.62 -15.94
C ILE A 297 -14.87 -0.62 -14.95
N GLY A 298 -14.91 -1.52 -13.97
CA GLY A 298 -13.79 -1.72 -13.06
C GLY A 298 -12.66 -2.49 -13.71
N ILE A 299 -11.44 -1.94 -13.69
CA ILE A 299 -10.26 -2.63 -14.22
C ILE A 299 -9.24 -2.78 -13.11
N GLY A 300 -8.97 -4.03 -12.69
CA GLY A 300 -7.99 -4.33 -11.66
C GLY A 300 -8.33 -3.72 -10.29
N THR A 301 -9.61 -3.52 -10.02
CA THR A 301 -10.15 -2.89 -8.80
C THR A 301 -10.99 -3.88 -8.00
N ARG A 302 -11.02 -3.70 -6.69
CA ARG A 302 -11.82 -4.51 -5.77
C ARG A 302 -13.11 -3.83 -5.35
N PHE A 303 -13.38 -2.63 -5.87
CA PHE A 303 -14.51 -1.77 -5.50
C PHE A 303 -14.62 -1.60 -3.97
N GLN A 304 -13.55 -1.09 -3.35
CA GLN A 304 -13.53 -0.86 -1.91
C GLN A 304 -14.50 0.27 -1.52
N ASP A 305 -14.96 0.19 -0.28
CA ASP A 305 -15.91 1.11 0.37
C ASP A 305 -15.66 2.59 0.03
N PHE A 306 -14.43 3.08 0.26
CA PHE A 306 -14.07 4.46 -0.04
C PHE A 306 -14.29 4.81 -1.51
N THR A 307 -13.92 3.94 -2.44
CA THR A 307 -14.06 4.19 -3.90
C THR A 307 -15.52 4.24 -4.32
N THR A 308 -16.37 3.40 -3.73
CA THR A 308 -17.78 3.31 -4.11
C THR A 308 -18.67 4.27 -3.34
N GLY A 309 -18.11 5.02 -2.38
CA GLY A 309 -18.88 5.84 -1.45
C GLY A 309 -19.86 4.97 -0.67
N SER A 310 -19.37 3.83 -0.17
CA SER A 310 -20.21 2.80 0.47
C SER A 310 -21.37 2.34 -0.42
N TRP A 311 -21.12 2.22 -1.73
CA TRP A 311 -22.10 1.89 -2.77
C TRP A 311 -23.22 2.90 -2.99
N SER A 312 -23.10 4.11 -2.45
CA SER A 312 -24.05 5.20 -2.71
C SER A 312 -23.64 6.12 -3.86
N LEU A 313 -22.40 6.02 -4.37
CA LEU A 313 -21.89 6.94 -5.39
C LEU A 313 -22.46 6.69 -6.79
N PHE A 314 -22.79 5.44 -7.13
CA PHE A 314 -23.25 5.06 -8.47
C PHE A 314 -24.79 5.06 -8.54
N GLU A 315 -25.36 6.23 -8.85
CA GLU A 315 -26.78 6.53 -8.67
C GLU A 315 -27.67 6.22 -9.88
N ALA A 316 -27.09 6.03 -11.08
CA ALA A 316 -27.87 5.83 -12.29
C ALA A 316 -28.78 4.59 -12.21
N LYS A 317 -30.07 4.77 -12.50
CA LYS A 317 -31.06 3.67 -12.51
C LYS A 317 -30.72 2.67 -13.60
N GLY A 318 -30.69 1.39 -13.24
CA GLY A 318 -30.38 0.31 -14.18
C GLY A 318 -28.92 0.28 -14.64
N ARG A 319 -28.01 0.94 -13.90
CA ARG A 319 -26.57 0.87 -14.16
C ARG A 319 -26.10 -0.58 -14.30
N LYS A 320 -25.04 -0.79 -15.06
CA LYS A 320 -24.35 -2.08 -15.17
C LYS A 320 -22.93 -1.96 -14.66
N LEU A 321 -22.50 -2.95 -13.90
CA LEU A 321 -21.14 -3.11 -13.42
C LEU A 321 -20.42 -4.18 -14.24
N VAL A 322 -19.26 -3.84 -14.81
CA VAL A 322 -18.29 -4.77 -15.38
C VAL A 322 -17.07 -4.78 -14.48
N SER A 323 -16.49 -5.96 -14.21
CA SER A 323 -15.28 -6.09 -13.38
C SER A 323 -14.26 -6.98 -14.07
N ILE A 324 -13.16 -6.37 -14.52
CA ILE A 324 -12.03 -7.03 -15.14
C ILE A 324 -10.98 -7.30 -14.07
N ASN A 325 -10.80 -8.56 -13.69
CA ASN A 325 -9.88 -8.94 -12.61
C ASN A 325 -9.28 -10.33 -12.81
N VAL A 326 -8.07 -10.55 -12.30
CA VAL A 326 -7.41 -11.88 -12.32
C VAL A 326 -8.00 -12.88 -11.33
N GLN A 327 -8.76 -12.41 -10.34
CA GLN A 327 -9.42 -13.26 -9.34
C GLN A 327 -10.93 -13.23 -9.58
N ALA A 328 -11.53 -14.40 -9.77
CA ALA A 328 -12.98 -14.54 -9.99
C ALA A 328 -13.83 -13.86 -8.89
N TYR A 329 -13.42 -14.00 -7.62
CA TYR A 329 -14.13 -13.35 -6.50
C TYR A 329 -14.24 -11.82 -6.64
N ASP A 330 -13.23 -11.14 -7.19
CA ASP A 330 -13.35 -9.70 -7.47
C ASP A 330 -14.09 -9.41 -8.80
N ALA A 331 -14.02 -10.31 -9.77
CA ALA A 331 -14.72 -10.19 -11.05
C ALA A 331 -16.25 -10.30 -10.88
N ASP A 332 -16.72 -11.10 -9.92
CA ASP A 332 -18.16 -11.33 -9.73
C ASP A 332 -18.78 -10.47 -8.61
N LYS A 333 -17.97 -9.63 -7.97
CA LYS A 333 -18.36 -8.87 -6.78
C LYS A 333 -19.54 -7.93 -7.08
N HIS A 334 -20.50 -7.85 -6.16
CA HIS A 334 -21.70 -7.02 -6.29
C HIS A 334 -22.57 -7.33 -7.51
N GLY A 335 -22.52 -8.57 -8.03
CA GLY A 335 -23.28 -8.96 -9.22
C GLY A 335 -22.75 -8.31 -10.50
N ALA A 336 -21.46 -7.97 -10.53
CA ALA A 336 -20.79 -7.51 -11.72
C ALA A 336 -20.83 -8.57 -12.83
N ILE A 337 -20.79 -8.10 -14.07
CA ILE A 337 -20.51 -8.91 -15.24
C ILE A 337 -18.98 -9.08 -15.26
N GLY A 338 -18.53 -10.26 -14.83
CA GLY A 338 -17.13 -10.57 -14.64
C GLY A 338 -16.38 -10.83 -15.94
N LEU A 339 -15.15 -10.34 -16.03
CA LEU A 339 -14.19 -10.69 -17.06
C LEU A 339 -12.89 -11.13 -16.40
N VAL A 340 -12.71 -12.44 -16.21
CA VAL A 340 -11.55 -12.98 -15.49
C VAL A 340 -10.31 -12.95 -16.39
N ALA A 341 -9.49 -11.91 -16.25
CA ALA A 341 -8.33 -11.69 -17.10
C ALA A 341 -7.29 -10.75 -16.46
N ASP A 342 -6.08 -10.78 -17.00
CA ASP A 342 -5.08 -9.74 -16.75
C ASP A 342 -5.47 -8.42 -17.45
N ALA A 343 -5.30 -7.29 -16.76
CA ALA A 343 -5.79 -5.99 -17.21
C ALA A 343 -5.21 -5.60 -18.59
N LYS A 344 -3.90 -5.79 -18.80
CA LYS A 344 -3.22 -5.42 -20.04
C LYS A 344 -3.79 -6.15 -21.26
N VAL A 345 -3.94 -7.47 -21.16
CA VAL A 345 -4.43 -8.28 -22.28
C VAL A 345 -5.93 -8.10 -22.50
N ALA A 346 -6.71 -7.88 -21.43
CA ALA A 346 -8.13 -7.57 -21.54
C ALA A 346 -8.39 -6.22 -22.23
N ILE A 347 -7.68 -5.16 -21.83
CA ILE A 347 -7.81 -3.84 -22.46
C ILE A 347 -7.45 -3.91 -23.96
N ALA A 348 -6.38 -4.62 -24.30
CA ALA A 348 -5.98 -4.80 -25.70
C ALA A 348 -7.07 -5.53 -26.52
N ALA A 349 -7.60 -6.65 -26.01
CA ALA A 349 -8.63 -7.43 -26.69
C ALA A 349 -9.96 -6.66 -26.83
N LEU A 350 -10.35 -5.90 -25.80
CA LEU A 350 -11.50 -4.98 -25.87
C LEU A 350 -11.28 -3.91 -26.93
N GLY A 351 -10.10 -3.30 -26.96
CA GLY A 351 -9.75 -2.25 -27.93
C GLY A 351 -9.82 -2.73 -29.37
N GLU A 352 -9.34 -3.95 -29.66
CA GLU A 352 -9.47 -4.57 -30.99
C GLU A 352 -10.93 -4.78 -31.39
N LYS A 353 -11.74 -5.40 -30.53
CA LYS A 353 -13.16 -5.68 -30.84
C LYS A 353 -14.02 -4.43 -30.92
N LEU A 354 -13.68 -3.37 -30.19
CA LEU A 354 -14.38 -2.08 -30.29
C LEU A 354 -13.98 -1.31 -31.56
N GLY A 355 -12.76 -1.49 -32.06
CA GLY A 355 -12.28 -0.89 -33.31
C GLY A 355 -12.31 0.64 -33.24
N THR A 356 -13.10 1.27 -34.12
CA THR A 356 -13.25 2.74 -34.19
C THR A 356 -14.39 3.30 -33.35
N TYR A 357 -15.07 2.46 -32.57
CA TYR A 357 -16.14 2.90 -31.66
C TYR A 357 -15.65 4.04 -30.74
N ARG A 358 -16.52 5.02 -30.51
CA ARG A 358 -16.32 6.07 -29.51
C ARG A 358 -17.60 6.26 -28.71
N ALA A 359 -17.46 6.33 -27.40
CA ALA A 359 -18.52 6.75 -26.49
C ALA A 359 -18.80 8.26 -26.65
N PRO A 360 -19.94 8.76 -26.14
CA PRO A 360 -20.17 10.20 -26.00
C PRO A 360 -19.04 10.88 -25.23
N GLN A 361 -18.61 12.06 -25.69
CA GLN A 361 -17.52 12.78 -25.06
C GLN A 361 -17.87 13.15 -23.62
N PRO A 362 -16.98 12.89 -22.64
CA PRO A 362 -17.20 13.32 -21.27
C PRO A 362 -17.15 14.85 -21.17
N GLU A 363 -17.85 15.38 -20.17
CA GLU A 363 -17.96 16.81 -19.95
C GLU A 363 -16.62 17.39 -19.44
N ALA A 364 -15.79 17.92 -20.35
CA ALA A 364 -14.43 18.38 -20.04
C ALA A 364 -14.38 19.56 -19.03
N THR A 365 -15.48 20.30 -18.89
CA THR A 365 -15.67 21.38 -17.89
C THR A 365 -15.49 20.87 -16.47
N LEU A 366 -16.05 19.69 -16.14
CA LEU A 366 -15.97 19.08 -14.80
C LEU A 366 -14.53 18.96 -14.32
N ARG A 367 -13.66 18.43 -15.20
CA ARG A 367 -12.23 18.28 -14.90
C ARG A 367 -11.55 19.63 -14.73
N ARG A 368 -11.77 20.57 -15.66
CA ARG A 368 -11.13 21.89 -15.63
C ARG A 368 -11.50 22.67 -14.38
N GLU A 369 -12.78 22.65 -13.99
CA GLU A 369 -13.28 23.35 -12.81
C GLU A 369 -12.75 22.74 -11.52
N TRP A 370 -12.70 21.40 -11.44
CA TRP A 370 -12.11 20.71 -10.30
C TRP A 370 -10.62 21.03 -10.14
N LEU A 371 -9.82 20.96 -11.21
CA LEU A 371 -8.39 21.29 -11.15
C LEU A 371 -8.16 22.73 -10.71
N ALA A 372 -8.91 23.69 -11.26
CA ALA A 372 -8.84 25.08 -10.84
C ALA A 372 -9.24 25.28 -9.36
N ALA A 373 -10.14 24.45 -8.84
CA ALA A 373 -10.51 24.47 -7.42
C ALA A 373 -9.41 23.85 -6.54
N VAL A 374 -8.74 22.78 -6.98
CA VAL A 374 -7.55 22.22 -6.31
C VAL A 374 -6.44 23.28 -6.23
N ASP A 375 -6.15 23.99 -7.34
CA ASP A 375 -5.12 25.03 -7.37
C ASP A 375 -5.39 26.14 -6.35
N ARG A 376 -6.66 26.59 -6.26
CA ARG A 376 -7.08 27.58 -5.26
C ARG A 376 -6.96 27.05 -3.84
N HIS A 377 -7.35 25.79 -3.61
CA HIS A 377 -7.33 25.18 -2.28
C HIS A 377 -5.90 24.93 -1.77
N CYS A 378 -4.97 24.63 -2.69
CA CYS A 378 -3.55 24.38 -2.40
C CYS A 378 -2.67 25.64 -2.47
N ALA A 379 -3.25 26.81 -2.75
CA ALA A 379 -2.53 28.08 -2.82
C ALA A 379 -1.94 28.45 -1.45
N ALA A 380 -0.83 29.19 -1.46
CA ALA A 380 -0.23 29.71 -0.22
C ALA A 380 -1.26 30.55 0.57
N PRO A 381 -1.23 30.50 1.92
CA PRO A 381 -2.18 31.24 2.75
C PRO A 381 -2.05 32.75 2.52
N ALA A 382 -3.20 33.44 2.46
CA ALA A 382 -3.25 34.89 2.34
C ALA A 382 -3.03 35.63 3.67
N GLN A 383 -3.17 34.93 4.80
CA GLN A 383 -3.02 35.46 6.16
C GLN A 383 -2.03 34.60 6.95
N GLU A 384 -1.41 35.18 7.97
CA GLU A 384 -0.54 34.45 8.89
C GLU A 384 -1.36 33.47 9.75
N GLY A 385 -0.83 32.27 9.98
CA GLY A 385 -1.48 31.21 10.74
C GLY A 385 -0.83 29.84 10.51
N LEU A 386 -1.35 28.82 11.20
CA LEU A 386 -0.97 27.43 10.92
C LEU A 386 -1.50 27.02 9.54
N PRO A 387 -0.66 26.46 8.65
CA PRO A 387 -1.13 25.99 7.35
C PRO A 387 -2.03 24.77 7.46
N SER A 388 -2.93 24.62 6.48
CA SER A 388 -3.70 23.38 6.30
C SER A 388 -2.88 22.31 5.58
N ASP A 389 -3.30 21.05 5.69
CA ASP A 389 -2.69 19.93 4.96
C ASP A 389 -2.69 20.19 3.43
N ALA A 390 -3.72 20.85 2.90
CA ALA A 390 -3.80 21.20 1.48
C ALA A 390 -2.72 22.20 1.06
N GLN A 391 -2.42 23.19 1.90
CA GLN A 391 -1.38 24.19 1.64
C GLN A 391 0.02 23.57 1.72
N VAL A 392 0.22 22.61 2.64
CA VAL A 392 1.44 21.80 2.72
C VAL A 392 1.62 20.97 1.45
N ILE A 393 0.59 20.25 1.00
CA ILE A 393 0.63 19.47 -0.24
C ILE A 393 0.94 20.38 -1.44
N GLY A 394 0.30 21.54 -1.53
CA GLY A 394 0.55 22.52 -2.59
C GLY A 394 1.98 23.06 -2.59
N ALA A 395 2.54 23.36 -1.41
CA ALA A 395 3.93 23.79 -1.26
C ALA A 395 4.90 22.72 -1.78
N VAL A 396 4.71 21.47 -1.34
CA VAL A 396 5.53 20.36 -1.81
C VAL A 396 5.39 20.19 -3.32
N GLN A 397 4.16 20.17 -3.85
CA GLN A 397 3.90 19.99 -5.29
C GLN A 397 4.61 21.07 -6.14
N ARG A 398 4.60 22.34 -5.72
CA ARG A 398 5.29 23.45 -6.40
C ARG A 398 6.82 23.37 -6.30
N ALA A 399 7.33 22.83 -5.21
CA ALA A 399 8.77 22.66 -4.97
C ALA A 399 9.33 21.34 -5.54
N THR A 400 8.46 20.50 -6.09
CA THR A 400 8.81 19.21 -6.69
C THR A 400 8.60 19.19 -8.21
N ASP A 401 9.24 18.24 -8.89
CA ASP A 401 9.15 18.06 -10.34
C ASP A 401 8.34 16.79 -10.67
N GLU A 402 8.20 16.44 -11.95
CA GLU A 402 7.45 15.24 -12.38
C GLU A 402 8.05 13.91 -11.86
N ASP A 403 9.30 13.92 -11.38
CA ASP A 403 9.94 12.75 -10.79
C ASP A 403 9.54 12.47 -9.34
N ALA A 404 8.78 13.37 -8.71
CA ALA A 404 8.34 13.16 -7.34
C ALA A 404 7.32 12.02 -7.20
N ILE A 405 7.45 11.27 -6.12
CA ILE A 405 6.50 10.27 -5.66
C ILE A 405 6.04 10.68 -4.28
N ALA A 406 4.78 11.08 -4.17
CA ALA A 406 4.14 11.27 -2.87
C ALA A 406 3.77 9.91 -2.27
N MET A 407 4.13 9.71 -1.00
CA MET A 407 3.81 8.49 -0.27
C MET A 407 3.40 8.76 1.16
N CYS A 408 2.43 7.98 1.66
CA CYS A 408 1.95 7.96 3.04
C CYS A 408 1.28 6.59 3.33
N ALA A 409 0.71 6.42 4.52
CA ALA A 409 0.01 5.20 4.93
C ALA A 409 -1.32 5.43 5.65
N ALA A 410 -1.37 6.39 6.57
CA ALA A 410 -2.52 6.59 7.45
C ALA A 410 -2.69 8.06 7.84
N GLY A 411 -3.82 8.37 8.49
CA GLY A 411 -4.14 9.73 8.94
C GLY A 411 -4.91 10.55 7.90
N THR A 412 -4.76 11.88 7.93
CA THR A 412 -5.39 12.78 6.94
C THR A 412 -4.78 12.62 5.55
N MET A 413 -3.46 12.45 5.49
CA MET A 413 -2.65 12.55 4.28
C MET A 413 -3.05 11.57 3.16
N PRO A 414 -3.42 10.30 3.41
CA PRO A 414 -3.84 9.43 2.33
C PRO A 414 -5.07 9.94 1.55
N GLY A 415 -6.06 10.50 2.25
CA GLY A 415 -7.24 11.10 1.59
C GLY A 415 -6.93 12.45 0.97
N ALA A 416 -6.14 13.27 1.66
CA ALA A 416 -5.71 14.57 1.15
C ALA A 416 -4.88 14.44 -0.14
N LEU A 417 -3.87 13.56 -0.16
CA LEU A 417 -3.02 13.32 -1.32
C LEU A 417 -3.80 12.66 -2.45
N LYS A 418 -4.76 11.77 -2.16
CA LYS A 418 -5.64 11.19 -3.19
C LYS A 418 -6.40 12.29 -3.94
N LEU A 419 -6.93 13.26 -3.21
CA LEU A 419 -7.72 14.36 -3.75
C LEU A 419 -6.87 15.47 -4.39
N LEU A 420 -5.74 15.82 -3.78
CA LEU A 420 -5.02 17.07 -4.06
C LEU A 420 -3.69 16.89 -4.80
N TRP A 421 -2.99 15.78 -4.61
CA TRP A 421 -1.72 15.53 -5.33
C TRP A 421 -2.01 15.30 -6.81
N GLN A 422 -1.26 15.98 -7.68
CA GLN A 422 -1.42 15.93 -9.14
C GLN A 422 -0.22 15.20 -9.77
N PRO A 423 -0.15 13.85 -9.65
CA PRO A 423 1.04 13.10 -9.99
C PRO A 423 1.25 12.97 -11.51
N SER A 424 2.52 12.90 -11.91
CA SER A 424 2.92 12.21 -13.13
C SER A 424 2.58 10.72 -13.04
N GLN A 425 2.67 9.98 -14.15
CA GLN A 425 2.47 8.52 -14.10
C GLN A 425 3.48 7.87 -13.14
N GLY A 426 3.00 7.07 -12.19
CA GLY A 426 3.82 6.47 -11.14
C GLY A 426 4.23 7.43 -10.00
N GLY A 427 3.77 8.68 -9.99
CA GLY A 427 4.07 9.69 -8.97
C GLY A 427 3.29 9.57 -7.65
N TYR A 428 2.62 8.43 -7.41
CA TYR A 428 1.80 8.19 -6.23
C TYR A 428 1.98 6.78 -5.66
N HIS A 429 2.34 6.68 -4.38
CA HIS A 429 2.53 5.40 -3.69
C HIS A 429 1.91 5.42 -2.29
N MET A 430 0.71 4.89 -2.14
CA MET A 430 -0.03 4.99 -0.88
C MET A 430 -0.31 3.62 -0.27
N GLU A 431 0.13 3.35 0.97
CA GLU A 431 -0.49 2.27 1.74
C GLU A 431 -1.83 2.80 2.26
N TYR A 432 -2.93 2.15 1.93
CA TYR A 432 -4.26 2.55 2.41
C TYR A 432 -5.27 1.41 2.28
N GLY A 433 -4.76 0.19 2.09
CA GLY A 433 -5.60 -1.00 2.09
C GLY A 433 -5.82 -1.45 3.52
N TYR A 434 -4.75 -1.44 4.32
CA TYR A 434 -4.78 -1.75 5.75
C TYR A 434 -4.70 -0.49 6.62
N SER A 435 -4.30 0.65 6.04
CA SER A 435 -4.17 1.93 6.74
C SER A 435 -3.25 1.83 7.96
N CYS A 436 -2.09 1.20 7.76
CA CYS A 436 -1.14 0.85 8.79
C CYS A 436 -0.23 2.03 9.13
N MET A 437 -0.50 2.68 10.26
CA MET A 437 0.42 3.67 10.84
C MET A 437 1.80 3.03 11.12
N GLY A 438 2.85 3.82 11.00
CA GLY A 438 4.24 3.37 11.13
C GLY A 438 4.82 2.68 9.87
N TYR A 439 4.09 2.71 8.74
CA TYR A 439 4.63 2.27 7.45
C TYR A 439 5.52 3.32 6.80
N GLU A 440 5.29 4.60 7.08
CA GLU A 440 5.72 5.73 6.25
C GLU A 440 7.23 5.82 6.07
N ILE A 441 8.00 5.94 7.15
CA ILE A 441 9.46 6.10 7.08
C ILE A 441 10.14 4.86 6.49
N ALA A 442 9.77 3.67 6.97
CA ALA A 442 10.32 2.42 6.47
C ALA A 442 9.94 2.17 5.00
N GLY A 443 8.69 2.48 4.66
CA GLY A 443 8.16 2.39 3.31
C GLY A 443 8.83 3.36 2.35
N ALA A 444 9.13 4.59 2.79
CA ALA A 444 9.88 5.57 2.00
C ALA A 444 11.29 5.07 1.67
N MET A 445 11.98 4.48 2.65
CA MET A 445 13.27 3.81 2.43
C MET A 445 13.12 2.67 1.41
N GLY A 446 12.13 1.78 1.58
CA GLY A 446 11.88 0.67 0.66
C GLY A 446 11.56 1.12 -0.78
N LEU A 447 10.74 2.17 -0.92
CA LEU A 447 10.40 2.78 -2.19
C LEU A 447 11.62 3.42 -2.86
N LYS A 448 12.44 4.17 -2.12
CA LYS A 448 13.66 4.79 -2.66
C LYS A 448 14.68 3.75 -3.12
N LEU A 449 14.81 2.62 -2.41
CA LEU A 449 15.65 1.50 -2.85
C LEU A 449 15.14 0.87 -4.16
N ALA A 450 13.83 0.83 -4.36
CA ALA A 450 13.23 0.29 -5.58
C ALA A 450 13.26 1.26 -6.76
N ARG A 451 13.32 2.57 -6.48
CA ARG A 451 13.27 3.70 -7.42
C ARG A 451 14.33 4.75 -7.04
N PRO A 452 15.63 4.42 -7.12
CA PRO A 452 16.70 5.33 -6.71
C PRO A 452 16.72 6.63 -7.53
N GLU A 453 16.20 6.61 -8.75
CA GLU A 453 16.11 7.73 -9.68
C GLU A 453 14.99 8.74 -9.33
N ARG A 454 13.99 8.35 -8.53
CA ARG A 454 12.81 9.18 -8.24
C ARG A 454 12.96 9.95 -6.93
N GLU A 455 12.33 11.12 -6.85
CA GLU A 455 12.28 11.93 -5.63
C GLU A 455 11.17 11.39 -4.71
N VAL A 456 11.53 10.73 -3.61
CA VAL A 456 10.56 10.13 -2.69
C VAL A 456 10.21 11.13 -1.59
N ILE A 457 8.94 11.55 -1.54
CA ILE A 457 8.40 12.44 -0.51
C ILE A 457 7.43 11.67 0.38
N CYS A 458 7.85 11.49 1.64
CA CYS A 458 7.13 10.83 2.71
C CYS A 458 6.35 11.85 3.52
N PHE A 459 5.03 11.88 3.36
CA PHE A 459 4.15 12.65 4.23
C PHE A 459 3.81 11.81 5.45
N VAL A 460 4.03 12.34 6.65
CA VAL A 460 3.77 11.62 7.90
C VAL A 460 3.23 12.58 8.96
N GLY A 461 2.19 12.15 9.68
CA GLY A 461 1.72 12.88 10.86
C GLY A 461 2.59 12.59 12.09
N ASP A 462 2.63 13.50 13.04
CA ASP A 462 3.27 13.36 14.36
C ASP A 462 2.91 12.03 15.05
N GLY A 463 1.64 11.64 15.04
CA GLY A 463 1.19 10.38 15.63
C GLY A 463 1.82 9.13 14.99
N SER A 464 1.86 9.07 13.65
CA SER A 464 2.45 7.94 12.93
C SER A 464 3.98 7.92 13.04
N TYR A 465 4.61 9.10 13.06
CA TYR A 465 6.04 9.25 13.33
C TYR A 465 6.42 8.69 14.71
N MET A 466 5.61 8.96 15.73
CA MET A 466 5.86 8.44 17.08
C MET A 466 5.70 6.92 17.20
N MET A 467 4.94 6.28 16.29
CA MET A 467 4.82 4.82 16.26
C MET A 467 6.07 4.14 15.69
N ALA A 468 6.67 4.67 14.61
CA ALA A 468 7.81 4.04 13.96
C ALA A 468 8.71 5.04 13.22
N ASN A 469 9.71 5.59 13.91
CA ASN A 469 10.70 6.52 13.36
C ASN A 469 12.12 5.96 13.24
N SER A 470 12.39 4.82 13.89
CA SER A 470 13.73 4.29 14.09
C SER A 470 14.45 3.89 12.80
N GLU A 471 13.73 3.60 11.71
CA GLU A 471 14.34 3.34 10.41
C GLU A 471 15.01 4.57 9.77
N LEU A 472 14.86 5.77 10.34
CA LEU A 472 15.72 6.91 9.98
C LEU A 472 17.19 6.57 10.21
N ALA A 473 17.54 5.93 11.35
CA ALA A 473 18.91 5.50 11.63
C ALA A 473 19.42 4.48 10.60
N THR A 474 18.56 3.55 10.19
CA THR A 474 18.87 2.57 9.13
C THR A 474 19.09 3.24 7.78
N ALA A 475 18.24 4.18 7.40
CA ALA A 475 18.37 4.92 6.16
C ALA A 475 19.63 5.79 6.12
N VAL A 476 20.02 6.41 7.25
CA VAL A 476 21.29 7.14 7.40
C VAL A 476 22.48 6.20 7.25
N MET A 477 22.48 5.08 7.98
CA MET A 477 23.53 4.05 7.90
C MET A 477 23.73 3.55 6.47
N ARG A 478 22.63 3.44 5.70
CA ARG A 478 22.65 2.97 4.32
C ARG A 478 22.75 4.09 3.27
N ARG A 479 22.76 5.36 3.69
CA ARG A 479 22.78 6.55 2.82
C ARG A 479 21.68 6.49 1.75
N VAL A 480 20.44 6.24 2.19
CA VAL A 480 19.24 6.20 1.35
C VAL A 480 18.51 7.55 1.48
N PRO A 481 18.62 8.46 0.49
CA PRO A 481 18.06 9.80 0.61
C PRO A 481 16.58 9.84 0.24
N PHE A 482 15.73 10.21 1.19
CA PHE A 482 14.33 10.57 0.95
C PHE A 482 13.94 11.72 1.86
N THR A 483 12.88 12.43 1.50
CA THR A 483 12.40 13.59 2.25
C THR A 483 11.14 13.24 3.01
N VAL A 484 11.14 13.50 4.31
CA VAL A 484 9.98 13.38 5.20
C VAL A 484 9.42 14.76 5.45
N VAL A 485 8.14 14.94 5.16
CA VAL A 485 7.34 16.10 5.54
C VAL A 485 6.49 15.67 6.74
N LEU A 486 6.94 16.05 7.94
CA LEU A 486 6.28 15.74 9.20
C LEU A 486 5.31 16.87 9.53
N THR A 487 4.01 16.60 9.43
CA THR A 487 2.96 17.54 9.83
C THR A 487 2.60 17.34 11.30
N ASP A 488 2.99 18.28 12.14
CA ASP A 488 2.69 18.29 13.57
C ASP A 488 1.39 19.06 13.84
N ASN A 489 0.30 18.32 14.01
CA ASN A 489 -1.02 18.86 14.38
C ASN A 489 -1.47 18.44 15.78
N ARG A 490 -0.55 17.85 16.57
CA ARG A 490 -0.70 17.50 17.99
C ARG A 490 -1.79 16.45 18.24
N GLY A 491 -1.82 15.41 17.40
CA GLY A 491 -2.61 14.21 17.63
C GLY A 491 -3.26 13.60 16.39
N TYR A 492 -4.37 12.91 16.59
CA TYR A 492 -5.09 12.18 15.54
C TYR A 492 -6.18 13.05 14.91
N GLY A 493 -5.76 14.09 14.17
CA GLY A 493 -6.66 15.10 13.59
C GLY A 493 -7.79 14.55 12.72
N CYS A 494 -7.52 13.58 11.83
CA CYS A 494 -8.57 13.00 10.98
C CYS A 494 -9.63 12.23 11.78
N ILE A 495 -9.24 11.53 12.84
CA ILE A 495 -10.16 10.79 13.70
C ILE A 495 -10.96 11.75 14.57
N ASN A 496 -10.35 12.85 15.03
CA ASN A 496 -11.07 13.92 15.71
C ASN A 496 -12.17 14.52 14.82
N ARG A 497 -11.87 14.78 13.55
CA ARG A 497 -12.89 15.26 12.60
C ARG A 497 -13.98 14.25 12.35
N LEU A 498 -13.63 12.97 12.20
CA LEU A 498 -14.61 11.90 12.03
C LEU A 498 -15.54 11.78 13.25
N GLN A 499 -14.97 11.75 14.45
CA GLN A 499 -15.70 11.70 15.72
C GLN A 499 -16.70 12.85 15.85
N ARG A 500 -16.30 14.06 15.45
CA ARG A 500 -17.17 15.25 15.46
C ARG A 500 -18.22 15.19 14.35
N GLY A 501 -17.87 14.67 13.18
CA GLY A 501 -18.74 14.51 12.01
C GLY A 501 -19.86 13.50 12.25
N THR A 502 -19.64 12.49 13.10
CA THR A 502 -20.67 11.52 13.51
C THR A 502 -21.48 11.98 14.73
N GLY A 503 -21.47 13.28 15.02
CA GLY A 503 -22.25 13.89 16.10
C GLY A 503 -21.62 13.80 17.49
N GLY A 504 -20.44 13.19 17.62
CA GLY A 504 -19.66 13.15 18.86
C GLY A 504 -18.96 14.47 19.19
N GLU A 505 -18.39 14.55 20.38
CA GLU A 505 -17.53 15.66 20.81
C GLU A 505 -16.05 15.29 20.65
N ALA A 506 -15.18 16.30 20.56
CA ALA A 506 -13.73 16.08 20.51
C ALA A 506 -13.27 15.41 21.81
N PHE A 507 -12.71 14.20 21.72
CA PHE A 507 -12.28 13.45 22.89
C PHE A 507 -11.15 12.48 22.53
N ASN A 508 -10.05 12.53 23.30
CA ASN A 508 -8.93 11.58 23.29
C ASN A 508 -8.19 11.42 21.94
N ASN A 509 -8.43 12.33 20.99
CA ASN A 509 -7.80 12.30 19.66
C ASN A 509 -6.68 13.34 19.54
N LEU A 510 -6.90 14.58 19.97
CA LEU A 510 -5.85 15.60 20.06
C LEU A 510 -5.28 15.59 21.48
N TYR A 511 -3.99 15.88 21.65
CA TYR A 511 -3.37 15.87 22.99
C TYR A 511 -4.09 16.80 23.98
N ARG A 512 -4.68 17.91 23.52
CA ARG A 512 -5.50 18.83 24.33
C ARG A 512 -6.84 18.28 24.80
N ASP A 513 -7.35 17.26 24.12
CA ASP A 513 -8.64 16.64 24.42
C ASP A 513 -8.46 15.30 25.17
N CYS A 514 -7.23 14.96 25.57
CA CYS A 514 -6.89 13.79 26.39
C CYS A 514 -7.00 14.11 27.89
N ASN A 515 -7.06 13.07 28.73
CA ASN A 515 -6.98 13.22 30.18
C ASN A 515 -5.52 13.46 30.61
N ILE A 516 -5.09 14.72 30.69
CA ILE A 516 -3.67 15.10 30.85
C ILE A 516 -3.41 15.95 32.09
N GLU A 517 -2.21 15.79 32.65
CA GLU A 517 -1.64 16.72 33.62
C GLU A 517 -0.87 17.86 32.92
N GLN A 518 -0.17 17.54 31.83
CA GLN A 518 0.61 18.47 31.02
C GLN A 518 0.69 18.02 29.56
N GLN A 519 0.74 18.97 28.63
CA GLN A 519 0.98 18.72 27.21
C GLN A 519 2.40 18.23 26.94
N PRO A 520 2.60 17.22 26.07
CA PRO A 520 3.94 16.85 25.63
C PRO A 520 4.53 17.97 24.74
N ALA A 521 5.76 18.39 25.03
CA ALA A 521 6.52 19.35 24.23
C ALA A 521 7.60 18.61 23.43
N ILE A 522 7.20 17.90 22.37
CA ILE A 522 8.10 17.05 21.59
C ILE A 522 8.86 17.90 20.57
N ASP A 523 10.19 17.90 20.65
CA ASP A 523 11.04 18.45 19.60
C ASP A 523 11.33 17.38 18.53
N PHE A 524 10.49 17.35 17.50
CA PHE A 524 10.66 16.42 16.38
C PHE A 524 11.93 16.65 15.56
N VAL A 525 12.47 17.89 15.53
CA VAL A 525 13.73 18.18 14.84
C VAL A 525 14.89 17.54 15.59
N ALA A 526 14.97 17.78 16.91
CA ALA A 526 15.99 17.15 17.74
C ALA A 526 15.85 15.62 17.74
N HIS A 527 14.63 15.10 17.78
CA HIS A 527 14.38 13.66 17.76
C HIS A 527 14.88 13.02 16.45
N ALA A 528 14.53 13.58 15.28
CA ALA A 528 15.03 13.08 14.00
C ALA A 528 16.55 13.26 13.85
N GLY A 529 17.08 14.40 14.27
CA GLY A 529 18.51 14.69 14.26
C GLY A 529 19.33 13.72 15.14
N SER A 530 18.77 13.27 16.26
CA SER A 530 19.43 12.28 17.15
C SER A 530 19.69 10.93 16.48
N MET A 531 18.92 10.58 15.44
CA MET A 531 19.10 9.37 14.62
C MET A 531 20.06 9.57 13.43
N GLY A 532 20.62 10.78 13.27
CA GLY A 532 21.57 11.14 12.22
C GLY A 532 20.94 11.65 10.93
N ALA A 533 19.62 11.80 10.86
CA ALA A 533 18.96 12.43 9.72
C ALA A 533 19.23 13.94 9.70
N PHE A 534 19.23 14.57 8.52
CA PHE A 534 19.13 16.02 8.48
C PHE A 534 17.72 16.42 8.91
N ALA A 535 17.58 17.33 9.88
CA ALA A 535 16.28 17.74 10.37
C ALA A 535 16.18 19.27 10.49
N VAL A 536 15.04 19.83 10.08
CA VAL A 536 14.77 21.27 10.14
C VAL A 536 13.28 21.52 10.37
N LYS A 537 12.94 22.62 11.07
CA LYS A 537 11.55 23.09 11.19
C LYS A 537 11.30 24.18 10.15
N ALA A 538 10.35 23.96 9.27
CA ALA A 538 9.84 24.99 8.36
C ALA A 538 8.91 25.93 9.14
N ARG A 539 9.13 27.24 9.01
CA ARG A 539 8.36 28.26 9.77
C ARG A 539 7.01 28.59 9.14
N HIS A 540 6.92 28.47 7.81
CA HIS A 540 5.72 28.76 7.01
C HIS A 540 5.84 28.09 5.64
N ILE A 541 4.78 28.15 4.82
CA ILE A 541 4.71 27.53 3.49
C ILE A 541 5.91 27.87 2.58
N ALA A 542 6.29 29.14 2.44
CA ALA A 542 7.43 29.51 1.59
C ALA A 542 8.80 28.96 2.09
N ASP A 543 8.96 28.80 3.40
CA ASP A 543 10.15 28.15 3.98
C ASP A 543 10.14 26.66 3.68
N LEU A 544 8.97 26.00 3.80
CA LEU A 544 8.81 24.60 3.40
C LEU A 544 9.21 24.37 1.95
N GLU A 545 8.76 25.20 1.01
CA GLU A 545 9.17 25.11 -0.42
C GLU A 545 10.69 25.18 -0.57
N THR A 546 11.34 26.10 0.17
CA THR A 546 12.80 26.26 0.17
C THR A 546 13.50 25.01 0.73
N GLN A 547 13.00 24.46 1.84
CA GLN A 547 13.58 23.27 2.48
C GLN A 547 13.41 22.00 1.63
N ILE A 548 12.27 21.86 0.93
CA ILE A 548 12.03 20.75 -0.01
C ILE A 548 13.05 20.80 -1.15
N ALA A 549 13.20 21.96 -1.80
CA ALA A 549 14.17 22.13 -2.87
C ALA A 549 15.62 21.84 -2.40
N ALA A 550 15.98 22.27 -1.19
CA ALA A 550 17.29 22.00 -0.61
C ALA A 550 17.55 20.52 -0.28
N ALA A 551 16.49 19.73 -0.02
CA ALA A 551 16.61 18.32 0.35
C ALA A 551 17.13 17.43 -0.78
N ARG A 552 16.89 17.80 -2.05
CA ARG A 552 17.26 17.05 -3.26
C ARG A 552 18.75 16.72 -3.36
N ASN A 553 19.60 17.58 -2.82
CA ASN A 553 21.05 17.46 -2.93
C ASN A 553 21.70 16.67 -1.77
N ARG A 554 20.91 16.12 -0.86
CA ARG A 554 21.40 15.37 0.29
C ARG A 554 21.46 13.87 -0.02
N ASP A 555 22.40 13.18 0.61
CA ASP A 555 22.67 11.75 0.45
C ASP A 555 22.17 10.89 1.64
N ILE A 556 21.47 11.52 2.57
CA ILE A 556 20.85 10.95 3.76
C ILE A 556 19.39 11.41 3.84
N PRO A 557 18.52 10.76 4.64
CA PRO A 557 17.15 11.23 4.82
C PRO A 557 17.10 12.65 5.40
N THR A 558 16.12 13.41 4.94
CA THR A 558 15.79 14.77 5.40
C THR A 558 14.42 14.76 6.07
N VAL A 559 14.30 15.32 7.26
CA VAL A 559 13.03 15.51 7.97
C VAL A 559 12.73 17.00 8.07
N ILE A 560 11.65 17.43 7.43
CA ILE A 560 11.15 18.80 7.50
C ILE A 560 9.89 18.78 8.34
N VAL A 561 9.96 19.37 9.53
CA VAL A 561 8.84 19.50 10.46
C VAL A 561 8.06 20.77 10.13
N ILE A 562 6.74 20.68 10.03
CA ILE A 562 5.88 21.84 9.89
C ILE A 562 4.66 21.70 10.82
N ASP A 563 4.36 22.77 11.52
CA ASP A 563 3.17 22.86 12.37
C ASP A 563 1.95 23.03 11.48
N THR A 564 0.90 22.23 11.66
CA THR A 564 -0.34 22.35 10.87
C THR A 564 -1.57 22.45 11.75
N ASP A 565 -2.65 23.01 11.17
CA ASP A 565 -3.94 23.09 11.84
C ASP A 565 -4.65 21.72 11.83
N PRO A 566 -5.15 21.21 12.97
CA PRO A 566 -5.84 19.92 13.03
C PRO A 566 -7.32 19.98 12.63
N THR A 567 -7.90 21.17 12.50
CA THR A 567 -9.35 21.37 12.44
C THR A 567 -9.92 21.23 11.04
N ASP A 568 -9.22 21.75 10.03
CA ASP A 568 -9.68 21.69 8.65
C ASP A 568 -9.38 20.32 8.03
N GLY A 569 -10.38 19.77 7.33
CA GLY A 569 -10.21 18.57 6.53
C GLY A 569 -9.72 18.89 5.11
N PRO A 570 -9.32 17.86 4.32
CA PRO A 570 -8.87 18.08 2.95
C PRO A 570 -10.01 18.33 1.95
N GLY A 571 -11.26 18.18 2.38
CA GLY A 571 -12.44 18.37 1.52
C GLY A 571 -12.72 19.84 1.26
N PHE A 572 -13.20 20.14 0.05
CA PHE A 572 -13.59 21.49 -0.37
C PHE A 572 -14.69 21.39 -1.42
N SER A 573 -15.59 22.38 -1.45
CA SER A 573 -16.67 22.44 -2.46
C SER A 573 -17.45 21.12 -2.56
N ASP A 574 -17.71 20.62 -3.77
CA ASP A 574 -18.41 19.35 -4.04
C ASP A 574 -17.47 18.13 -4.10
N ALA A 575 -16.23 18.23 -3.61
CA ALA A 575 -15.32 17.10 -3.52
C ALA A 575 -15.67 16.18 -2.35
N GLY A 576 -15.46 14.89 -2.55
CA GLY A 576 -15.79 13.83 -1.62
C GLY A 576 -17.17 13.22 -1.83
N HIS A 577 -17.50 12.23 -1.00
CA HIS A 577 -18.79 11.55 -0.97
C HIS A 577 -19.05 10.97 0.44
N TRP A 578 -20.27 10.51 0.68
CA TRP A 578 -20.63 9.88 1.95
C TRP A 578 -19.87 8.57 2.19
N TRP A 579 -19.50 8.34 3.45
CA TRP A 579 -18.90 7.12 3.97
C TRP A 579 -19.81 6.53 5.06
N ASP A 580 -20.09 5.24 4.95
CA ASP A 580 -20.84 4.47 5.93
C ASP A 580 -20.01 4.25 7.20
N VAL A 581 -20.12 5.23 8.10
CA VAL A 581 -19.63 5.16 9.47
C VAL A 581 -20.84 5.17 10.38
N ALA A 582 -21.11 4.02 11.00
CA ALA A 582 -22.25 3.85 11.89
C ALA A 582 -22.28 4.93 12.97
N VAL A 583 -23.42 5.61 13.08
CA VAL A 583 -23.70 6.62 14.11
C VAL A 583 -24.55 5.97 15.21
N PRO A 584 -24.26 6.21 16.51
CA PRO A 584 -25.07 5.71 17.60
C PRO A 584 -26.56 6.09 17.45
N GLU A 585 -27.44 5.09 17.52
CA GLU A 585 -28.90 5.27 17.38
C GLU A 585 -29.51 6.08 18.54
N VAL A 586 -28.94 5.98 19.74
CA VAL A 586 -29.39 6.69 20.93
C VAL A 586 -28.33 7.68 21.40
N GLY A 587 -28.76 8.92 21.66
CA GLY A 587 -27.90 10.01 22.09
C GLY A 587 -28.64 11.07 22.90
N ALA A 588 -27.96 11.67 23.87
CA ALA A 588 -28.53 12.73 24.71
C ALA A 588 -28.52 14.12 24.03
N THR A 589 -27.71 14.32 22.99
CA THR A 589 -27.54 15.61 22.31
C THR A 589 -28.32 15.66 21.00
N ASP A 590 -28.86 16.83 20.65
CA ASP A 590 -29.58 17.00 19.38
C ASP A 590 -28.64 16.87 18.17
N LYS A 591 -27.37 17.23 18.33
CA LYS A 591 -26.32 17.01 17.33
C LYS A 591 -26.18 15.54 16.96
N LEU A 592 -26.18 14.64 17.94
CA LEU A 592 -26.07 13.19 17.70
C LEU A 592 -27.36 12.63 17.08
N LYS A 593 -28.53 13.08 17.54
CA LYS A 593 -29.82 12.70 16.92
C LYS A 593 -29.88 13.12 15.46
N GLN A 594 -29.42 14.33 15.13
CA GLN A 594 -29.37 14.81 13.76
C GLN A 594 -28.38 14.00 12.92
N ALA A 595 -27.17 13.74 13.44
CA ALA A 595 -26.17 12.93 12.74
C ALA A 595 -26.70 11.52 12.44
N TYR A 596 -27.46 10.90 13.35
CA TYR A 596 -28.09 9.61 13.11
C TYR A 596 -29.19 9.68 12.03
N ALA A 597 -30.01 10.74 12.03
CA ALA A 597 -31.01 10.95 10.98
C ALA A 597 -30.39 11.15 9.58
N ASP A 598 -29.28 11.90 9.52
CA ASP A 598 -28.51 12.12 8.28
C ASP A 598 -27.84 10.82 7.80
N TYR A 599 -27.33 10.01 8.74
CA TYR A 599 -26.79 8.68 8.48
C TYR A 599 -27.86 7.76 7.87
N LEU A 600 -29.07 7.66 8.45
CA LEU A 600 -30.16 6.85 7.90
C LEU A 600 -30.57 7.29 6.49
N THR A 601 -30.62 8.60 6.27
CA THR A 601 -30.94 9.18 4.96
C THR A 601 -29.90 8.83 3.90
N SER A 602 -28.62 8.77 4.28
CA SER A 602 -27.52 8.45 3.38
C SER A 602 -27.39 6.95 3.14
N ALA A 603 -27.54 6.13 4.19
CA ALA A 603 -27.56 4.67 4.11
C ALA A 603 -28.69 4.16 3.20
N ALA A 604 -29.85 4.82 3.22
CA ALA A 604 -30.97 4.48 2.32
C ALA A 604 -30.64 4.65 0.81
N LYS A 605 -29.55 5.35 0.46
CA LYS A 605 -29.10 5.54 -0.93
C LYS A 605 -28.13 4.44 -1.40
N GLN A 606 -27.71 3.54 -0.53
CA GLN A 606 -26.79 2.47 -0.90
C GLN A 606 -27.43 1.55 -1.94
N ASN A 607 -26.69 1.29 -3.02
CA ASN A 607 -27.11 0.40 -4.09
C ASN A 607 -26.24 -0.86 -4.08
N THR A 608 -26.61 -1.82 -3.23
CA THR A 608 -25.79 -2.97 -2.84
C THR A 608 -25.79 -4.13 -3.84
N VAL A 609 -26.70 -4.13 -4.81
CA VAL A 609 -26.82 -5.16 -5.86
C VAL A 609 -26.92 -4.49 -7.23
N ASN A 610 -26.14 -4.97 -8.20
CA ASN A 610 -26.16 -4.52 -9.60
C ASN A 610 -27.42 -4.97 -10.37
#